data_AF-A0A9D4M2M4-F1
#
_entry.id   AF-A0A9D4M2M4-F1
#
_cell.length_a   1.000
_cell.length_b   1.000
_cell.length_c   1.000
_cell.angle_alpha   90.00
_cell.angle_beta   90.00
_cell.angle_gamma   90.00
#
_symmetry.space_group_name_H-M   'P 1'
#
loop_
_entity.id
_entity.type
_entity.pdbx_description
1 polymer ?
#
loop_
_entity_poly.entity_id
_entity_poly.type
_entity_poly.pdbx_seq_one_letter_code
_entity_poly.pdbx_strand_id
1 'polypeptide(L)'
;MMRKIGIAAFLYVTFLCCVTGASLNDTKTLLRDLLNNYNKNVRPVHNQSEIVNVTVQLYAKSIQEFNEVSEVFSVVAGFSISWKDESMTWNPANYGGASKIMTSYDDVWVPELILTSPSDDVESLGAAWNRIRYYADGTASWIPVVLAKSTCTVDVEIYPFDTQTCTLSYNAMGYELGEVFILPATEAVDITLFSEHPMWDLVDTAAKSESFGYSWQVSFTFKLKRRPAYVFVNVVLPILFLSVLNLLVFLLVPESGERVSYCITVLLSIAVFMTIVSAMLPRTSKPVPIVSYKLIIDMVISAAITVVVILNLRIYSKDPEIPVPNCLIGIYRFWTCAVCRKRKIEPLWMRKLFRKTSKATRLQTVKTISEAKNENDIKRQLSELIDEEQITWKKISYMVDGGALWLFGLATFCSFAVFLAIVTSRG
;
A
#
# COMPACT_ATOMS: atom_id res chain seq x y z
N MET A 1 -35.64 -78.04 -19.97
CA MET A 1 -36.62 -77.27 -19.16
C MET A 1 -35.98 -76.36 -18.11
N MET A 2 -34.76 -76.63 -17.60
CA MET A 2 -34.12 -75.83 -16.53
C MET A 2 -33.48 -74.49 -16.96
N ARG A 3 -33.22 -74.26 -18.25
CA ARG A 3 -32.56 -73.02 -18.75
C ARG A 3 -33.51 -71.81 -18.88
N LYS A 4 -34.83 -72.04 -18.90
CA LYS A 4 -35.84 -70.97 -18.97
C LYS A 4 -36.23 -70.40 -17.60
N ILE A 5 -35.96 -71.14 -16.52
CA ILE A 5 -36.29 -70.73 -15.14
C ILE A 5 -35.25 -69.74 -14.60
N GLY A 6 -33.97 -69.88 -15.00
CA GLY A 6 -32.89 -68.96 -14.59
C GLY A 6 -32.99 -67.55 -15.18
N ILE A 7 -33.50 -67.41 -16.40
CA ILE A 7 -33.67 -66.09 -17.06
C ILE A 7 -34.90 -65.36 -16.50
N ALA A 8 -35.97 -66.09 -16.17
CA ALA A 8 -37.13 -65.53 -15.51
C ALA A 8 -36.81 -65.05 -14.07
N ALA A 9 -35.99 -65.79 -13.33
CA ALA A 9 -35.53 -65.38 -12.00
C ALA A 9 -34.59 -64.16 -12.06
N PHE A 10 -33.71 -64.08 -13.05
CA PHE A 10 -32.85 -62.90 -13.24
C PHE A 10 -33.65 -61.65 -13.62
N LEU A 11 -34.69 -61.80 -14.46
CA LEU A 11 -35.62 -60.71 -14.81
C LEU A 11 -36.51 -60.29 -13.62
N TYR A 12 -36.93 -61.22 -12.76
CA TYR A 12 -37.71 -60.92 -11.55
C TYR A 12 -36.88 -60.22 -10.46
N VAL A 13 -35.61 -60.59 -10.32
CA VAL A 13 -34.69 -59.92 -9.37
C VAL A 13 -34.29 -58.53 -9.87
N THR A 14 -34.23 -58.29 -11.19
CA THR A 14 -34.06 -56.93 -11.74
C THR A 14 -35.32 -56.05 -11.68
N PHE A 15 -36.51 -56.61 -11.44
CA PHE A 15 -37.77 -55.85 -11.37
C PHE A 15 -38.13 -55.37 -9.95
N LEU A 16 -37.44 -55.87 -8.91
CA LEU A 16 -37.74 -55.57 -7.50
C LEU A 16 -36.82 -54.52 -6.87
N CYS A 17 -35.85 -53.99 -7.61
CA CYS A 17 -35.19 -52.75 -7.24
C CYS A 17 -35.77 -51.61 -8.08
N CYS A 18 -37.08 -51.40 -7.99
CA CYS A 18 -37.68 -50.16 -8.43
C CYS A 18 -37.08 -49.09 -7.52
N VAL A 19 -36.07 -48.37 -8.03
CA VAL A 19 -35.60 -47.14 -7.39
C VAL A 19 -36.78 -46.19 -7.48
N THR A 20 -37.63 -46.19 -6.46
CA THR A 20 -38.75 -45.27 -6.35
C THR A 20 -38.12 -43.88 -6.19
N GLY A 21 -38.15 -43.10 -7.26
CA GLY A 21 -37.85 -41.68 -7.20
C GLY A 21 -39.07 -40.96 -6.66
N ALA A 22 -38.86 -39.99 -5.76
CA ALA A 22 -39.93 -39.18 -5.19
C ALA A 22 -40.73 -38.50 -6.31
N SER A 23 -42.05 -38.63 -6.28
CA SER A 23 -42.92 -37.95 -7.25
C SER A 23 -43.13 -36.48 -6.88
N LEU A 24 -43.69 -35.70 -7.81
CA LEU A 24 -44.10 -34.32 -7.56
C LEU A 24 -45.10 -34.24 -6.40
N ASN A 25 -46.02 -35.20 -6.30
CA ASN A 25 -47.02 -35.21 -5.24
C ASN A 25 -46.40 -35.51 -3.88
N ASP A 26 -45.47 -36.46 -3.82
CA ASP A 26 -44.74 -36.80 -2.59
C ASP A 26 -43.98 -35.58 -2.04
N THR A 27 -43.32 -34.83 -2.93
CA THR A 27 -42.57 -33.63 -2.57
C THR A 27 -43.48 -32.49 -2.09
N LYS A 28 -44.65 -32.31 -2.73
CA LYS A 28 -45.66 -31.31 -2.31
C LYS A 28 -46.23 -31.66 -0.93
N THR A 29 -46.60 -32.92 -0.71
CA THR A 29 -47.13 -33.38 0.57
C THR A 29 -46.07 -33.26 1.66
N LEU A 30 -44.82 -33.68 1.39
CA LEU A 30 -43.70 -33.51 2.32
C LEU A 30 -43.52 -32.04 2.74
N LEU A 31 -43.45 -31.12 1.78
CA LEU A 31 -43.27 -29.70 2.08
C LEU A 31 -44.41 -29.15 2.94
N ARG A 32 -45.64 -29.50 2.60
CA ARG A 32 -46.83 -29.07 3.33
C ARG A 32 -46.84 -29.62 4.75
N ASP A 33 -46.49 -30.90 4.93
CA ASP A 33 -46.47 -31.56 6.23
C ASP A 33 -45.37 -30.97 7.14
N LEU A 34 -44.18 -30.70 6.59
CA LEU A 34 -43.07 -30.07 7.31
C LEU A 34 -43.37 -28.62 7.73
N LEU A 35 -43.97 -27.82 6.86
CA LEU A 35 -44.29 -26.42 7.14
C LEU A 35 -45.58 -26.27 7.98
N ASN A 36 -46.33 -27.35 8.20
CA ASN A 36 -47.54 -27.30 9.02
C ASN A 36 -47.16 -27.02 10.48
N ASN A 37 -47.62 -25.89 11.02
CA ASN A 37 -47.26 -25.37 12.36
C ASN A 37 -45.78 -25.01 12.55
N TYR A 38 -44.98 -24.94 11.48
CA TYR A 38 -43.62 -24.45 11.58
C TYR A 38 -43.62 -22.94 11.88
N ASN A 39 -42.86 -22.51 12.88
CA ASN A 39 -42.73 -21.10 13.24
C ASN A 39 -41.28 -20.64 13.07
N LYS A 40 -41.01 -19.92 11.98
CA LYS A 40 -39.68 -19.40 11.64
C LYS A 40 -39.08 -18.42 12.66
N ASN A 41 -39.89 -17.87 13.57
CA ASN A 41 -39.42 -16.94 14.60
C ASN A 41 -38.91 -17.65 15.86
N VAL A 42 -38.99 -18.98 15.92
CA VAL A 42 -38.56 -19.80 17.06
C VAL A 42 -37.31 -20.58 16.66
N ARG A 43 -36.31 -20.65 17.54
CA ARG A 43 -35.10 -21.45 17.29
C ARG A 43 -35.47 -22.92 17.10
N PRO A 44 -34.87 -23.63 16.12
CA PRO A 44 -35.31 -24.96 15.72
C PRO A 44 -34.71 -26.07 16.59
N VAL A 45 -34.83 -25.93 17.91
CA VAL A 45 -34.45 -26.90 18.94
C VAL A 45 -35.64 -27.19 19.84
N HIS A 46 -35.88 -28.45 20.18
CA HIS A 46 -36.97 -28.84 21.06
C HIS A 46 -36.77 -28.31 22.48
N ASN A 47 -35.53 -28.39 22.98
CA ASN A 47 -35.15 -27.80 24.26
C ASN A 47 -34.58 -26.39 24.04
N GLN A 48 -35.33 -25.36 24.41
CA GLN A 48 -34.93 -23.96 24.18
C GLN A 48 -33.74 -23.50 25.05
N SER A 49 -33.29 -24.33 25.99
CA SER A 49 -32.04 -24.15 26.74
C SER A 49 -30.80 -24.71 26.03
N GLU A 50 -30.97 -25.40 24.90
CA GLU A 50 -29.87 -25.93 24.09
C GLU A 50 -29.46 -24.97 22.98
N ILE A 51 -28.18 -25.05 22.61
CA ILE A 51 -27.54 -24.18 21.62
C ILE A 51 -27.78 -24.73 20.22
N VAL A 52 -28.10 -23.85 19.27
CA VAL A 52 -28.05 -24.17 17.84
C VAL A 52 -26.63 -23.95 17.31
N ASN A 53 -25.98 -25.02 16.86
CA ASN A 53 -24.67 -24.93 16.23
C ASN A 53 -24.81 -24.58 14.75
N VAL A 54 -24.22 -23.45 14.35
CA VAL A 54 -24.19 -22.95 12.98
C VAL A 54 -22.76 -23.04 12.46
N THR A 55 -22.55 -23.93 11.50
CA THR A 55 -21.24 -24.13 10.85
C THR A 55 -21.18 -23.26 9.60
N VAL A 56 -20.11 -22.47 9.46
CA VAL A 56 -19.93 -21.51 8.36
C VAL A 56 -18.61 -21.76 7.65
N GLN A 57 -18.63 -21.89 6.34
CA GLN A 57 -17.43 -21.94 5.51
C GLN A 57 -17.46 -20.81 4.48
N LEU A 58 -16.35 -20.08 4.34
CA LEU A 58 -16.20 -19.00 3.36
C LEU A 58 -15.31 -19.47 2.21
N TYR A 59 -15.80 -19.25 0.99
CA TYR A 59 -15.11 -19.47 -0.27
C TYR A 59 -14.82 -18.12 -0.91
N ALA A 60 -13.54 -17.73 -0.98
CA ALA A 60 -13.15 -16.47 -1.60
C ALA A 60 -13.00 -16.64 -3.11
N LYS A 61 -13.70 -15.83 -3.90
CA LYS A 61 -13.61 -15.85 -5.36
C LYS A 61 -12.64 -14.81 -5.90
N SER A 62 -12.74 -13.58 -5.41
CA SER A 62 -11.88 -12.46 -5.83
C SER A 62 -11.92 -11.34 -4.82
N ILE A 63 -10.80 -10.65 -4.65
CA ILE A 63 -10.77 -9.33 -4.02
C ILE A 63 -11.28 -8.34 -5.08
N GLN A 64 -12.41 -7.70 -4.83
CA GLN A 64 -13.00 -6.74 -5.76
C GLN A 64 -12.34 -5.37 -5.64
N GLU A 65 -12.13 -4.93 -4.41
CA GLU A 65 -11.54 -3.63 -4.10
C GLU A 65 -10.85 -3.69 -2.74
N PHE A 66 -9.68 -3.07 -2.64
CA PHE A 66 -9.11 -2.66 -1.37
C PHE A 66 -8.72 -1.19 -1.49
N ASN A 67 -9.58 -0.34 -0.94
CA ASN A 67 -9.43 1.11 -1.00
C ASN A 67 -8.77 1.59 0.28
N GLU A 68 -7.48 1.89 0.16
CA GLU A 68 -6.68 2.32 1.30
C GLU A 68 -7.16 3.68 1.83
N VAL A 69 -7.59 4.58 0.94
CA VAL A 69 -7.95 5.96 1.30
C VAL A 69 -9.26 6.01 2.09
N SER A 70 -10.24 5.20 1.71
CA SER A 70 -11.51 5.08 2.42
C SER A 70 -11.55 3.94 3.44
N GLU A 71 -10.45 3.21 3.61
CA GLU A 71 -10.34 2.06 4.53
C GLU A 71 -11.40 0.97 4.27
N VAL A 72 -11.70 0.70 2.99
CA VAL A 72 -12.72 -0.27 2.58
C VAL A 72 -12.09 -1.50 1.95
N PHE A 73 -12.49 -2.68 2.42
CA PHE A 73 -12.13 -3.97 1.87
C PHE A 73 -13.36 -4.69 1.31
N SER A 74 -13.33 -5.05 0.03
CA SER A 74 -14.44 -5.68 -0.68
C SER A 74 -14.03 -7.01 -1.30
N VAL A 75 -14.74 -8.08 -0.96
CA VAL A 75 -14.48 -9.44 -1.44
C VAL A 75 -15.76 -10.05 -2.00
N VAL A 76 -15.66 -10.67 -3.18
CA VAL A 76 -16.71 -11.56 -3.68
C VAL A 76 -16.51 -12.92 -3.03
N ALA A 77 -17.47 -13.32 -2.20
CA ALA A 77 -17.40 -14.55 -1.41
C ALA A 77 -18.68 -15.39 -1.55
N GLY A 78 -18.49 -16.70 -1.62
CA GLY A 78 -19.56 -17.68 -1.40
C GLY A 78 -19.48 -18.21 0.03
N PHE A 79 -20.61 -18.52 0.63
CA PHE A 79 -20.68 -19.12 1.95
C PHE A 79 -21.34 -20.49 1.85
N SER A 80 -20.92 -21.43 2.67
CA SER A 80 -21.67 -22.65 2.96
C SER A 80 -22.02 -22.65 4.43
N ILE A 81 -23.31 -22.55 4.73
CA ILE A 81 -23.83 -22.46 6.08
C ILE A 81 -24.69 -23.68 6.33
N SER A 82 -24.47 -24.33 7.47
CA SER A 82 -25.23 -25.50 7.88
C SER A 82 -25.57 -25.47 9.36
N TRP A 83 -26.80 -25.84 9.66
CA TRP A 83 -27.31 -26.00 11.01
C TRP A 83 -28.26 -27.18 11.08
N LYS A 84 -28.62 -27.59 12.30
CA LYS A 84 -29.63 -28.62 12.54
C LYS A 84 -30.96 -27.97 12.87
N ASP A 85 -32.02 -28.44 12.23
CA ASP A 85 -33.40 -28.06 12.55
C ASP A 85 -34.18 -29.32 12.92
N GLU A 86 -34.50 -29.46 14.21
CA GLU A 86 -35.15 -30.67 14.74
C GLU A 86 -36.60 -30.80 14.28
N SER A 87 -37.23 -29.67 13.89
CA SER A 87 -38.61 -29.64 13.39
C SER A 87 -38.71 -30.00 11.91
N MET A 88 -37.59 -30.01 11.18
CA MET A 88 -37.52 -30.30 9.74
C MET A 88 -37.00 -31.71 9.43
N THR A 89 -37.46 -32.71 10.17
CA THR A 89 -37.04 -34.12 10.03
C THR A 89 -38.15 -34.98 9.43
N TRP A 90 -37.80 -35.97 8.60
CA TRP A 90 -38.77 -36.91 8.06
C TRP A 90 -38.15 -38.26 7.68
N ASN A 91 -38.99 -39.28 7.52
CA ASN A 91 -38.55 -40.57 6.99
C ASN A 91 -38.73 -40.60 5.46
N PRO A 92 -37.65 -40.70 4.65
CA PRO A 92 -37.74 -40.74 3.19
C PRO A 92 -38.67 -41.83 2.65
N ALA A 93 -38.80 -42.97 3.36
CA ALA A 93 -39.66 -44.08 2.95
C ALA A 93 -41.14 -43.68 2.84
N ASN A 94 -41.59 -42.70 3.62
CA ASN A 94 -42.98 -42.22 3.60
C ASN A 94 -43.29 -41.28 2.42
N TYR A 95 -42.25 -40.79 1.74
CA TYR A 95 -42.35 -39.75 0.71
C TYR A 95 -41.62 -40.17 -0.58
N GLY A 96 -41.81 -41.42 -1.00
CA GLY A 96 -41.25 -41.94 -2.25
C GLY A 96 -39.72 -41.94 -2.30
N GLY A 97 -39.04 -42.04 -1.15
CA GLY A 97 -37.58 -42.01 -1.07
C GLY A 97 -36.97 -40.60 -1.09
N ALA A 98 -37.76 -39.53 -0.94
CA ALA A 98 -37.26 -38.16 -0.91
C ALA A 98 -36.29 -37.95 0.27
N SER A 99 -35.00 -37.80 -0.03
CA SER A 99 -33.95 -37.59 0.99
C SER A 99 -33.59 -36.12 1.22
N LYS A 100 -34.08 -35.22 0.37
CA LYS A 100 -33.83 -33.78 0.43
C LYS A 100 -34.97 -32.97 -0.18
N ILE A 101 -35.18 -31.76 0.32
CA ILE A 101 -36.16 -30.80 -0.20
C ILE A 101 -35.56 -29.38 -0.21
N MET A 102 -36.16 -28.48 -0.98
CA MET A 102 -35.82 -27.06 -0.99
C MET A 102 -37.00 -26.23 -0.51
N THR A 103 -36.72 -25.24 0.35
CA THR A 103 -37.69 -24.29 0.89
C THR A 103 -37.32 -22.85 0.50
N SER A 104 -38.26 -21.93 0.64
CA SER A 104 -37.97 -20.49 0.55
C SER A 104 -37.21 -20.03 1.80
N TYR A 105 -36.38 -19.01 1.65
CA TYR A 105 -35.73 -18.32 2.78
C TYR A 105 -36.78 -17.79 3.77
N ASP A 106 -37.87 -17.22 3.25
CA ASP A 106 -38.90 -16.54 4.07
C ASP A 106 -39.83 -17.48 4.84
N ASP A 107 -39.79 -18.79 4.55
CA ASP A 107 -40.74 -19.76 5.13
C ASP A 107 -40.17 -20.49 6.34
N VAL A 108 -38.85 -20.41 6.57
CA VAL A 108 -38.13 -21.21 7.57
C VAL A 108 -37.24 -20.36 8.47
N TRP A 109 -36.81 -20.89 9.62
CA TRP A 109 -35.84 -20.21 10.47
C TRP A 109 -34.47 -20.21 9.79
N VAL A 110 -33.81 -19.07 9.80
CA VAL A 110 -32.46 -18.89 9.24
C VAL A 110 -31.62 -18.14 10.28
N PRO A 111 -30.38 -18.58 10.56
CA PRO A 111 -29.47 -17.80 11.38
C PRO A 111 -29.02 -16.58 10.58
N GLU A 112 -29.71 -15.45 10.74
CA GLU A 112 -29.37 -14.21 10.04
C GLU A 112 -27.97 -13.73 10.46
N LEU A 113 -27.00 -13.88 9.56
CA LEU A 113 -25.62 -13.48 9.81
C LEU A 113 -25.39 -12.08 9.27
N ILE A 114 -24.99 -11.16 10.12
CA ILE A 114 -24.74 -9.75 9.78
C ILE A 114 -23.26 -9.46 9.94
N LEU A 115 -22.69 -8.74 8.97
CA LEU A 115 -21.32 -8.25 9.03
C LEU A 115 -21.22 -7.18 10.14
N THR A 116 -20.30 -7.32 11.09
CA THR A 116 -20.20 -6.39 12.25
C THR A 116 -19.54 -5.06 11.93
N SER A 117 -18.77 -4.99 10.85
CA SER A 117 -18.03 -3.78 10.46
C SER A 117 -18.28 -3.48 8.98
N PRO A 118 -19.54 -3.24 8.57
CA PRO A 118 -19.87 -2.95 7.18
C PRO A 118 -19.37 -1.56 6.81
N SER A 119 -18.90 -1.42 5.57
CA SER A 119 -18.52 -0.11 5.00
C SER A 119 -19.64 0.51 4.14
N ASP A 120 -20.77 -0.18 4.02
CA ASP A 120 -21.94 0.17 3.23
C ASP A 120 -23.20 -0.16 4.05
N ASP A 121 -24.38 -0.17 3.42
CA ASP A 121 -25.63 -0.54 4.09
C ASP A 121 -25.53 -1.91 4.81
N VAL A 122 -26.18 -1.98 5.99
CA VAL A 122 -26.19 -3.20 6.81
C VAL A 122 -27.23 -4.15 6.25
N GLU A 123 -26.77 -5.25 5.67
CA GLU A 123 -27.63 -6.31 5.14
C GLU A 123 -27.32 -7.64 5.81
N SER A 124 -28.35 -8.48 5.97
CA SER A 124 -28.16 -9.89 6.30
C SER A 124 -27.46 -10.59 5.15
N LEU A 125 -26.67 -11.61 5.46
CA LEU A 125 -26.01 -12.44 4.46
C LEU A 125 -27.06 -13.07 3.51
N GLY A 126 -26.82 -13.03 2.20
CA GLY A 126 -27.75 -13.61 1.22
C GLY A 126 -29.00 -12.76 0.97
N ALA A 127 -30.03 -13.36 0.37
CA ALA A 127 -31.26 -12.66 -0.03
C ALA A 127 -32.43 -13.64 -0.17
N ALA A 128 -33.66 -13.12 -0.21
CA ALA A 128 -34.90 -13.92 -0.29
C ALA A 128 -34.98 -14.88 -1.49
N TRP A 129 -34.26 -14.59 -2.59
CA TRP A 129 -34.19 -15.49 -3.75
C TRP A 129 -33.35 -16.75 -3.49
N ASN A 130 -32.55 -16.78 -2.42
CA ASN A 130 -31.67 -17.89 -2.11
C ASN A 130 -32.41 -19.00 -1.35
N ARG A 131 -32.55 -20.17 -1.96
CA ARG A 131 -33.28 -21.29 -1.38
C ARG A 131 -32.46 -22.04 -0.34
N ILE A 132 -33.14 -22.61 0.63
CA ILE A 132 -32.51 -23.44 1.67
C ILE A 132 -32.78 -24.91 1.35
N ARG A 133 -31.76 -25.74 1.46
CA ARG A 133 -31.86 -27.18 1.24
C ARG A 133 -31.90 -27.89 2.58
N TYR A 134 -32.94 -28.69 2.80
CA TYR A 134 -33.04 -29.58 3.95
C TYR A 134 -32.77 -31.01 3.52
N TYR A 135 -32.09 -31.75 4.38
CA TYR A 135 -31.92 -33.20 4.30
C TYR A 135 -32.84 -33.89 5.30
N ALA A 136 -33.19 -35.15 5.04
CA ALA A 136 -34.18 -35.90 5.81
C ALA A 136 -33.88 -36.02 7.31
N ASP A 137 -32.59 -35.92 7.67
CA ASP A 137 -32.12 -35.94 9.03
C ASP A 137 -32.36 -34.61 9.77
N GLY A 138 -32.84 -33.54 9.11
CA GLY A 138 -33.03 -32.20 9.67
C GLY A 138 -31.84 -31.26 9.45
N THR A 139 -30.82 -31.69 8.70
CA THR A 139 -29.68 -30.80 8.39
C THR A 139 -30.10 -29.80 7.32
N ALA A 140 -29.98 -28.51 7.64
CA ALA A 140 -30.17 -27.41 6.70
C ALA A 140 -28.84 -27.02 6.04
N SER A 141 -28.89 -26.62 4.78
CA SER A 141 -27.76 -26.13 4.01
C SER A 141 -28.17 -24.92 3.18
N TRP A 142 -27.44 -23.83 3.38
CA TRP A 142 -27.68 -22.54 2.75
C TRP A 142 -26.38 -22.01 2.15
N ILE A 143 -26.44 -21.64 0.87
CA ILE A 143 -25.24 -21.27 0.10
C ILE A 143 -25.43 -19.90 -0.55
N PRO A 144 -25.27 -18.79 0.18
CA PRO A 144 -25.32 -17.45 -0.40
C PRO A 144 -24.01 -17.04 -1.05
N VAL A 145 -24.11 -16.16 -2.04
CA VAL A 145 -22.99 -15.46 -2.66
C VAL A 145 -23.21 -13.97 -2.43
N VAL A 146 -22.19 -13.28 -1.92
CA VAL A 146 -22.27 -11.87 -1.54
C VAL A 146 -21.02 -11.12 -1.99
N LEU A 147 -21.20 -9.82 -2.21
CA LEU A 147 -20.12 -8.85 -2.21
C LEU A 147 -19.99 -8.32 -0.78
N ALA A 148 -19.08 -8.90 0.00
CA ALA A 148 -18.85 -8.48 1.37
C ALA A 148 -17.96 -7.22 1.36
N LYS A 149 -18.47 -6.11 1.91
CA LYS A 149 -17.71 -4.86 2.05
C LYS A 149 -17.56 -4.51 3.54
N SER A 150 -16.34 -4.57 4.05
CA SER A 150 -16.02 -4.24 5.43
C SER A 150 -15.09 -3.04 5.53
N THR A 151 -15.12 -2.37 6.68
CA THR A 151 -14.02 -1.48 7.04
C THR A 151 -12.77 -2.31 7.37
N CYS A 152 -11.60 -1.81 7.00
CA CYS A 152 -10.31 -2.44 7.30
C CYS A 152 -9.28 -1.36 7.60
N THR A 153 -8.76 -1.37 8.82
CA THR A 153 -7.71 -0.43 9.25
C THR A 153 -6.42 -0.69 8.49
N VAL A 154 -5.88 0.35 7.86
CA VAL A 154 -4.71 0.24 6.97
C VAL A 154 -3.45 0.71 7.70
N ASP A 155 -2.38 -0.08 7.61
CA ASP A 155 -1.05 0.33 8.09
C ASP A 155 -0.11 0.59 6.91
N VAL A 156 0.18 1.87 6.67
CA VAL A 156 1.01 2.35 5.56
C VAL A 156 2.39 2.86 6.00
N GLU A 157 2.87 2.50 7.20
CA GLU A 157 4.17 3.01 7.71
C GLU A 157 5.30 2.79 6.69
N ILE A 158 5.43 1.55 6.20
CA ILE A 158 6.50 1.10 5.29
C ILE A 158 6.07 1.04 3.81
N TYR A 159 5.08 1.86 3.41
CA TYR A 159 4.61 1.93 2.03
C TYR A 159 5.77 2.10 1.02
N PRO A 160 5.81 1.34 -0.09
CA PRO A 160 4.84 0.37 -0.60
C PRO A 160 5.14 -1.11 -0.27
N PHE A 161 5.97 -1.41 0.72
CA PHE A 161 6.34 -2.77 1.11
C PHE A 161 5.47 -3.28 2.27
N ASP A 162 4.23 -2.83 2.31
CA ASP A 162 3.28 -3.05 3.38
C ASP A 162 2.52 -4.38 3.24
N THR A 163 2.05 -4.87 4.39
CA THR A 163 1.15 -6.02 4.51
C THR A 163 -0.08 -5.59 5.30
N GLN A 164 -1.25 -5.88 4.76
CA GLN A 164 -2.54 -5.52 5.34
C GLN A 164 -3.26 -6.75 5.88
N THR A 165 -3.93 -6.61 7.01
CA THR A 165 -4.71 -7.69 7.63
C THR A 165 -6.15 -7.24 7.76
N CYS A 166 -7.00 -7.70 6.84
CA CYS A 166 -8.42 -7.37 6.84
C CYS A 166 -9.25 -8.54 7.33
N THR A 167 -10.28 -8.27 8.14
CA THR A 167 -11.11 -9.33 8.72
C THR A 167 -12.58 -9.09 8.41
N LEU A 168 -13.24 -10.09 7.83
CA LEU A 168 -14.70 -10.14 7.67
C LEU A 168 -15.28 -10.91 8.84
N SER A 169 -16.05 -10.25 9.68
CA SER A 169 -16.61 -10.87 10.88
C SER A 169 -18.13 -10.86 10.85
N TYR A 170 -18.74 -12.05 10.97
CA TYR A 170 -20.19 -12.26 10.89
C TYR A 170 -20.77 -12.71 12.23
N ASN A 171 -21.90 -12.11 12.61
CA ASN A 171 -22.56 -12.34 13.89
C ASN A 171 -24.06 -12.58 13.69
N ALA A 172 -24.65 -13.46 14.49
CA ALA A 172 -26.09 -13.65 14.53
C ALA A 172 -26.71 -12.65 15.52
N MET A 173 -26.96 -11.43 15.05
CA MET A 173 -27.42 -10.32 15.90
C MET A 173 -28.74 -10.67 16.59
N GLY A 174 -28.82 -10.38 17.90
CA GLY A 174 -30.00 -10.66 18.72
C GLY A 174 -30.00 -12.01 19.45
N TYR A 175 -29.05 -12.91 19.15
CA TYR A 175 -28.86 -14.15 19.90
C TYR A 175 -27.73 -14.05 20.93
N GLU A 176 -27.90 -14.70 22.06
CA GLU A 176 -26.87 -14.78 23.12
C GLU A 176 -25.93 -15.98 22.97
N LEU A 177 -24.83 -15.98 23.73
CA LEU A 177 -23.81 -17.05 23.74
C LEU A 177 -24.39 -18.46 23.97
N GLY A 178 -25.49 -18.56 24.72
CA GLY A 178 -26.17 -19.82 25.05
C GLY A 178 -27.26 -20.23 24.07
N GLU A 179 -27.46 -19.49 22.97
CA GLU A 179 -28.58 -19.69 22.06
C GLU A 179 -28.13 -20.14 20.67
N VAL A 180 -27.15 -19.44 20.10
CA VAL A 180 -26.59 -19.75 18.77
C VAL A 180 -25.08 -19.67 18.84
N PHE A 181 -24.41 -20.80 18.56
CA PHE A 181 -22.96 -20.86 18.46
C PHE A 181 -22.53 -20.95 17.01
N ILE A 182 -21.73 -19.99 16.57
CA ILE A 182 -21.24 -19.90 15.19
C ILE A 182 -19.79 -20.38 15.16
N LEU A 183 -19.50 -21.38 14.33
CA LEU A 183 -18.17 -21.95 14.20
C LEU A 183 -17.75 -22.04 12.73
N PRO A 184 -16.47 -21.80 12.41
CA PRO A 184 -15.98 -22.01 11.07
C PRO A 184 -15.86 -23.53 10.77
N ALA A 185 -16.14 -23.94 9.54
CA ALA A 185 -15.97 -25.34 9.11
C ALA A 185 -14.50 -25.76 9.03
N THR A 186 -13.62 -24.80 8.75
CA THR A 186 -12.17 -24.95 8.56
C THR A 186 -11.45 -23.81 9.26
N GLU A 187 -10.18 -23.99 9.62
CA GLU A 187 -9.36 -22.94 10.27
C GLU A 187 -8.85 -21.85 9.31
N ALA A 188 -9.12 -22.00 8.01
CA ALA A 188 -8.72 -21.08 6.96
C ALA A 188 -9.86 -20.87 5.95
N VAL A 189 -9.76 -19.79 5.17
CA VAL A 189 -10.69 -19.49 4.08
C VAL A 189 -10.41 -20.43 2.91
N ASP A 190 -11.47 -20.94 2.27
CA ASP A 190 -11.32 -21.75 1.07
C ASP A 190 -10.98 -20.85 -0.13
N ILE A 191 -9.78 -21.04 -0.68
CA ILE A 191 -9.23 -20.28 -1.82
C ILE A 191 -9.17 -21.11 -3.11
N THR A 192 -9.81 -22.28 -3.16
CA THR A 192 -9.77 -23.17 -4.34
C THR A 192 -10.31 -22.53 -5.62
N LEU A 193 -11.23 -21.56 -5.48
CA LEU A 193 -11.85 -20.81 -6.56
C LEU A 193 -11.34 -19.35 -6.64
N PHE A 194 -10.25 -19.04 -5.94
CA PHE A 194 -9.73 -17.68 -5.86
C PHE A 194 -9.01 -17.27 -7.15
N SER A 195 -9.32 -16.08 -7.62
CA SER A 195 -8.60 -15.41 -8.71
C SER A 195 -7.64 -14.38 -8.15
N GLU A 196 -6.39 -14.43 -8.62
CA GLU A 196 -5.33 -13.53 -8.15
C GLU A 196 -5.65 -12.06 -8.44
N HIS A 197 -5.34 -11.20 -7.47
CA HIS A 197 -5.48 -9.76 -7.61
C HIS A 197 -4.19 -9.14 -8.19
N PRO A 198 -4.27 -8.20 -9.15
CA PRO A 198 -3.08 -7.69 -9.84
C PRO A 198 -2.14 -6.85 -8.95
N MET A 199 -2.67 -6.26 -7.87
CA MET A 199 -1.93 -5.37 -6.96
C MET A 199 -1.56 -6.02 -5.62
N TRP A 200 -2.29 -7.07 -5.24
CA TRP A 200 -2.26 -7.64 -3.89
C TRP A 200 -2.06 -9.14 -3.96
N ASP A 201 -1.04 -9.64 -3.31
CA ASP A 201 -0.82 -11.07 -3.10
C ASP A 201 -1.56 -11.50 -1.83
N LEU A 202 -2.44 -12.51 -1.95
CA LEU A 202 -3.04 -13.16 -0.80
C LEU A 202 -2.01 -14.12 -0.20
N VAL A 203 -1.42 -13.74 0.93
CA VAL A 203 -0.32 -14.49 1.55
C VAL A 203 -0.83 -15.56 2.49
N ASP A 204 -1.88 -15.24 3.26
CA ASP A 204 -2.40 -16.12 4.30
C ASP A 204 -3.89 -15.83 4.56
N THR A 205 -4.59 -16.82 5.09
CA THR A 205 -5.98 -16.68 5.53
C THR A 205 -6.23 -17.46 6.81
N ALA A 206 -7.14 -16.97 7.63
CA ALA A 206 -7.54 -17.64 8.86
C ALA A 206 -9.06 -17.53 9.06
N ALA A 207 -9.63 -18.49 9.75
CA ALA A 207 -11.03 -18.52 10.14
C ALA A 207 -11.14 -18.99 11.59
N LYS A 208 -11.81 -18.19 12.43
CA LYS A 208 -11.95 -18.47 13.87
C LYS A 208 -13.31 -18.04 14.38
N SER A 209 -13.76 -18.67 15.47
CA SER A 209 -14.91 -18.22 16.25
C SER A 209 -14.44 -17.46 17.47
N GLU A 210 -15.05 -16.32 17.76
CA GLU A 210 -14.73 -15.46 18.90
C GLU A 210 -16.02 -14.92 19.53
N SER A 211 -15.97 -14.63 20.83
CA SER A 211 -17.06 -13.95 21.53
C SER A 211 -17.04 -12.45 21.21
N PHE A 212 -18.17 -11.91 20.74
CA PHE A 212 -18.38 -10.49 20.51
C PHE A 212 -19.42 -9.96 21.50
N GLY A 213 -18.97 -9.44 22.64
CA GLY A 213 -19.86 -9.04 23.74
C GLY A 213 -20.61 -10.25 24.31
N TYR A 214 -21.93 -10.30 24.11
CA TYR A 214 -22.81 -11.38 24.59
C TYR A 214 -23.23 -12.37 23.51
N SER A 215 -22.61 -12.34 22.32
CA SER A 215 -22.95 -13.23 21.20
C SER A 215 -21.69 -13.83 20.56
N TRP A 216 -21.88 -14.90 19.78
CA TRP A 216 -20.80 -15.53 19.03
C TRP A 216 -20.63 -14.92 17.66
N GLN A 217 -19.40 -14.81 17.20
CA GLN A 217 -19.03 -14.29 15.89
C GLN A 217 -18.00 -15.19 15.22
N VAL A 218 -18.13 -15.38 13.90
CA VAL A 218 -17.11 -16.01 13.08
C VAL A 218 -16.34 -14.94 12.30
N SER A 219 -15.01 -15.00 12.35
CA SER A 219 -14.10 -14.05 11.73
C SER A 219 -13.22 -14.73 10.68
N PHE A 220 -13.21 -14.17 9.47
CA PHE A 220 -12.40 -14.59 8.34
C PHE A 220 -11.35 -13.53 8.04
N THR A 221 -10.09 -13.83 8.33
CA THR A 221 -8.96 -12.91 8.16
C THR A 221 -8.23 -13.18 6.85
N PHE A 222 -7.92 -12.11 6.12
CA PHE A 222 -7.16 -12.09 4.88
C PHE A 222 -5.88 -11.28 5.09
N LYS A 223 -4.74 -11.90 4.84
CA LYS A 223 -3.43 -11.25 4.91
C LYS A 223 -2.93 -10.95 3.50
N LEU A 224 -2.87 -9.67 3.16
CA LEU A 224 -2.57 -9.18 1.81
C LEU A 224 -1.20 -8.49 1.78
N LYS A 225 -0.33 -8.85 0.85
CA LYS A 225 0.96 -8.17 0.63
C LYS A 225 0.91 -7.39 -0.67
N ARG A 226 1.35 -6.13 -0.66
CA ARG A 226 1.35 -5.28 -1.85
C ARG A 226 2.44 -5.71 -2.83
N ARG A 227 2.14 -5.64 -4.13
CA ARG A 227 3.14 -5.71 -5.21
C ARG A 227 3.76 -4.31 -5.44
N PRO A 228 5.04 -4.07 -5.09
CA PRO A 228 5.59 -2.72 -5.00
C PRO A 228 6.06 -2.12 -6.34
N ALA A 229 6.18 -2.94 -7.40
CA ALA A 229 6.84 -2.54 -8.66
C ALA A 229 6.23 -1.28 -9.31
N TYR A 230 4.91 -1.20 -9.36
CA TYR A 230 4.21 -0.04 -9.93
C TYR A 230 4.51 1.24 -9.14
N VAL A 231 4.48 1.18 -7.81
CA VAL A 231 4.75 2.32 -6.95
C VAL A 231 6.22 2.72 -7.04
N PHE A 232 7.14 1.76 -7.13
CA PHE A 232 8.56 2.06 -7.25
C PHE A 232 8.85 2.90 -8.51
N VAL A 233 8.29 2.50 -9.66
CA VAL A 233 8.51 3.21 -10.94
C VAL A 233 7.82 4.58 -10.95
N ASN A 234 6.60 4.68 -10.41
CA ASN A 234 5.79 5.89 -10.54
C ASN A 234 5.89 6.88 -9.37
N VAL A 235 6.40 6.44 -8.22
CA VAL A 235 6.53 7.27 -7.01
C VAL A 235 8.00 7.44 -6.61
N VAL A 236 8.72 6.36 -6.36
CA VAL A 236 10.10 6.43 -5.81
C VAL A 236 11.08 7.02 -6.84
N LEU A 237 11.00 6.58 -8.09
CA LEU A 237 11.92 6.98 -9.15
C LEU A 237 11.79 8.48 -9.54
N PRO A 238 10.59 9.08 -9.66
CA PRO A 238 10.46 10.53 -9.83
C PRO A 238 11.02 11.36 -8.67
N ILE A 239 10.81 10.93 -7.42
CA ILE A 239 11.38 11.61 -6.22
C ILE A 239 12.91 11.65 -6.31
N LEU A 240 13.52 10.56 -6.77
CA LEU A 240 14.95 10.49 -6.99
C LEU A 240 15.44 11.48 -8.04
N PHE A 241 14.77 11.56 -9.19
CA PHE A 241 15.13 12.52 -10.23
C PHE A 241 14.97 13.96 -9.75
N LEU A 242 13.87 14.30 -9.08
CA LEU A 242 13.67 15.64 -8.52
C LEU A 242 14.76 16.00 -7.49
N SER A 243 15.17 15.04 -6.65
CA SER A 243 16.25 15.24 -5.69
C SER A 243 17.59 15.55 -6.39
N VAL A 244 17.90 14.87 -7.49
CA VAL A 244 19.13 15.13 -8.28
C VAL A 244 19.05 16.48 -8.98
N LEU A 245 17.92 16.81 -9.61
CA LEU A 245 17.70 18.10 -10.27
C LEU A 245 17.91 19.26 -9.29
N ASN A 246 17.39 19.14 -8.06
CA ASN A 246 17.55 20.14 -7.01
C ASN A 246 19.03 20.52 -6.74
N LEU A 247 19.98 19.59 -6.91
CA LEU A 247 21.42 19.85 -6.73
C LEU A 247 22.09 20.49 -7.96
N LEU A 248 21.53 20.33 -9.15
CA LEU A 248 22.14 20.83 -10.40
C LEU A 248 22.19 22.35 -10.47
N VAL A 249 21.43 23.06 -9.63
CA VAL A 249 21.47 24.53 -9.59
C VAL A 249 22.85 25.09 -9.26
N PHE A 250 23.63 24.39 -8.43
CA PHE A 250 24.99 24.81 -8.08
C PHE A 250 25.99 24.60 -9.23
N LEU A 251 25.63 23.83 -10.26
CA LEU A 251 26.42 23.66 -11.48
C LEU A 251 26.09 24.72 -12.55
N LEU A 252 24.91 25.36 -12.45
CA LEU A 252 24.50 26.41 -13.38
C LEU A 252 25.33 27.67 -13.14
N VAL A 253 25.80 28.37 -14.17
CA VAL A 253 26.62 29.58 -14.00
C VAL A 253 25.75 30.77 -13.53
N PRO A 254 26.18 31.61 -12.56
CA PRO A 254 25.38 32.73 -12.04
C PRO A 254 25.00 33.77 -13.10
N GLU A 255 25.85 33.94 -14.12
CA GLU A 255 25.66 34.90 -15.21
C GLU A 255 24.47 34.58 -16.12
N SER A 256 23.92 33.36 -16.04
CA SER A 256 22.73 32.97 -16.81
C SER A 256 21.45 33.69 -16.38
N GLY A 257 21.38 34.21 -15.15
CA GLY A 257 20.15 34.79 -14.58
C GLY A 257 19.06 33.77 -14.20
N GLU A 258 19.17 32.52 -14.66
CA GLU A 258 18.12 31.50 -14.53
C GLU A 258 18.14 30.72 -13.20
N ARG A 259 19.14 30.93 -12.33
CA ARG A 259 19.31 30.16 -11.08
C ARG A 259 18.11 30.23 -10.13
N VAL A 260 17.52 31.41 -9.97
CA VAL A 260 16.37 31.61 -9.07
C VAL A 260 15.12 30.96 -9.66
N SER A 261 14.90 31.13 -10.97
CA SER A 261 13.80 30.50 -11.70
C SER A 261 13.88 28.97 -11.62
N TYR A 262 15.07 28.40 -11.82
CA TYR A 262 15.34 26.97 -11.63
C TYR A 262 15.03 26.48 -10.22
N CYS A 263 15.46 27.20 -9.19
CA CYS A 263 15.16 26.85 -7.79
C CYS A 263 13.66 26.80 -7.51
N ILE A 264 12.93 27.84 -7.94
CA ILE A 264 11.49 27.96 -7.68
C ILE A 264 10.72 26.87 -8.44
N THR A 265 11.10 26.58 -9.70
CA THR A 265 10.44 25.54 -10.50
C THR A 265 10.64 24.14 -9.93
N VAL A 266 11.84 23.80 -9.44
CA VAL A 266 12.09 22.51 -8.78
C VAL A 266 11.34 22.42 -7.44
N LEU A 267 11.35 23.47 -6.63
CA LEU A 267 10.59 23.54 -5.37
C LEU A 267 9.09 23.31 -5.61
N LEU A 268 8.52 23.99 -6.60
CA LEU A 268 7.12 23.81 -6.99
C LEU A 268 6.84 22.39 -7.47
N SER A 269 7.74 21.80 -8.27
CA SER A 269 7.61 20.43 -8.75
C SER A 269 7.58 19.42 -7.59
N ILE A 270 8.42 19.60 -6.58
CA ILE A 270 8.41 18.78 -5.36
C ILE A 270 7.09 18.96 -4.58
N ALA A 271 6.60 20.19 -4.43
CA ALA A 271 5.34 20.47 -3.73
C ALA A 271 4.12 19.86 -4.44
N VAL A 272 4.09 19.93 -5.78
CA VAL A 272 3.05 19.29 -6.61
C VAL A 272 3.12 17.77 -6.44
N PHE A 273 4.31 17.17 -6.53
CA PHE A 273 4.48 15.73 -6.37
C PHE A 273 4.09 15.26 -4.97
N MET A 274 4.45 16.01 -3.93
CA MET A 274 4.02 15.75 -2.56
C MET A 274 2.49 15.75 -2.42
N THR A 275 1.82 16.71 -3.05
CA THR A 275 0.35 16.81 -3.02
C THR A 275 -0.29 15.60 -3.71
N ILE A 276 0.27 15.17 -4.86
CA ILE A 276 -0.19 13.99 -5.60
C ILE A 276 -0.03 12.72 -4.76
N VAL A 277 1.14 12.51 -4.15
CA VAL A 277 1.39 11.32 -3.30
C VAL A 277 0.49 11.33 -2.06
N SER A 278 0.30 12.48 -1.42
CA SER A 278 -0.61 12.62 -0.28
C SER A 278 -2.07 12.34 -0.62
N ALA A 279 -2.48 12.50 -1.88
CA ALA A 279 -3.84 12.19 -2.32
C ALA A 279 -4.06 10.67 -2.57
N MET A 280 -2.98 9.91 -2.79
CA MET A 280 -3.05 8.45 -2.98
C MET A 280 -2.97 7.65 -1.67
N LEU A 281 -2.52 8.28 -0.58
CA LEU A 281 -2.35 7.65 0.72
C LEU A 281 -3.57 7.88 1.61
N PRO A 282 -3.87 6.97 2.56
CA PRO A 282 -4.90 7.19 3.56
C PRO A 282 -4.65 8.47 4.36
N ARG A 283 -5.76 9.12 4.76
CA ARG A 283 -5.73 10.31 5.62
C ARG A 283 -5.58 9.90 7.10
N THR A 284 -4.53 9.14 7.40
CA THR A 284 -4.23 8.66 8.75
C THR A 284 -3.04 9.41 9.34
N SER A 285 -3.09 9.64 10.65
CA SER A 285 -1.98 10.25 11.40
C SER A 285 -1.20 9.24 12.25
N LYS A 286 -1.66 7.98 12.26
CA LYS A 286 -1.13 6.89 13.08
C LYS A 286 -1.16 5.58 12.27
N PRO A 287 -0.04 5.13 11.69
CA PRO A 287 1.23 5.84 11.47
C PRO A 287 1.22 6.70 10.19
N VAL A 288 2.11 7.68 10.11
CA VAL A 288 2.35 8.46 8.87
C VAL A 288 3.35 7.70 7.99
N PRO A 289 3.12 7.57 6.67
CA PRO A 289 4.04 6.88 5.76
C PRO A 289 5.45 7.48 5.72
N ILE A 290 6.49 6.62 5.69
CA ILE A 290 7.89 7.03 5.57
C ILE A 290 8.15 7.85 4.29
N VAL A 291 7.45 7.52 3.19
CA VAL A 291 7.53 8.28 1.92
C VAL A 291 7.11 9.74 2.12
N SER A 292 6.11 10.01 2.97
CA SER A 292 5.67 11.37 3.27
C SER A 292 6.74 12.16 4.02
N TYR A 293 7.44 11.54 4.97
CA TYR A 293 8.58 12.19 5.65
C TYR A 293 9.72 12.50 4.68
N LYS A 294 10.02 11.59 3.73
CA LYS A 294 11.03 11.83 2.68
C LYS A 294 10.70 13.06 1.83
N LEU A 295 9.45 13.18 1.38
CA LEU A 295 8.97 14.31 0.57
C LEU A 295 9.05 15.65 1.34
N ILE A 296 8.69 15.65 2.62
CA ILE A 296 8.82 16.84 3.48
C ILE A 296 10.30 17.25 3.62
N ILE A 297 11.19 16.29 3.86
CA ILE A 297 12.63 16.55 3.96
C ILE A 297 13.16 17.14 2.63
N ASP A 298 12.75 16.59 1.49
CA ASP A 298 13.16 17.12 0.17
C ASP A 298 12.67 18.55 -0.05
N MET A 299 11.44 18.86 0.36
CA MET A 299 10.89 20.21 0.29
C MET A 299 11.69 21.18 1.17
N VAL A 300 12.03 20.79 2.40
CA VAL A 300 12.85 21.60 3.31
C VAL A 300 14.25 21.82 2.75
N ILE A 301 14.88 20.78 2.19
CA ILE A 301 16.19 20.89 1.52
C ILE A 301 16.10 21.85 0.31
N SER A 302 15.07 21.71 -0.53
CA SER A 302 14.86 22.59 -1.69
C SER A 302 14.67 24.05 -1.27
N ALA A 303 13.86 24.31 -0.24
CA ALA A 303 13.70 25.65 0.32
C ALA A 303 15.01 26.22 0.91
N ALA A 304 15.83 25.40 1.57
CA ALA A 304 17.13 25.84 2.05
C ALA A 304 18.10 26.16 0.89
N ILE A 305 18.08 25.36 -0.18
CA ILE A 305 18.88 25.61 -1.40
C ILE A 305 18.47 26.94 -2.04
N THR A 306 17.17 27.24 -2.15
CA THR A 306 16.70 28.49 -2.75
C THR A 306 17.21 29.71 -1.97
N VAL A 307 17.17 29.67 -0.64
CA VAL A 307 17.71 30.73 0.24
C VAL A 307 19.22 30.89 0.05
N VAL A 308 19.98 29.79 0.04
CA VAL A 308 21.44 29.82 -0.16
C VAL A 308 21.79 30.38 -1.54
N VAL A 309 21.06 30.02 -2.59
CA VAL A 309 21.27 30.53 -3.95
C VAL A 309 20.99 32.04 -4.02
N ILE A 310 19.92 32.54 -3.40
CA ILE A 310 19.62 33.98 -3.35
C ILE A 310 20.73 34.76 -2.62
N LEU A 311 21.17 34.25 -1.47
CA LEU A 311 22.27 34.85 -0.72
C LEU A 311 23.58 34.82 -1.52
N ASN A 312 23.85 33.71 -2.22
CA ASN A 312 25.06 33.59 -3.04
C ASN A 312 25.02 34.53 -4.25
N LEU A 313 23.87 34.70 -4.90
CA LEU A 313 23.69 35.70 -5.96
C LEU A 313 23.91 37.13 -5.45
N ARG A 314 23.45 37.44 -4.24
CA ARG A 314 23.74 38.74 -3.61
C ARG A 314 25.23 38.95 -3.35
N ILE A 315 25.97 37.90 -3.00
CA ILE A 315 27.43 37.93 -2.84
C ILE A 315 28.11 38.10 -4.21
N TYR A 316 27.62 37.40 -5.24
CA TYR A 316 28.15 37.46 -6.60
C TYR A 316 28.05 38.85 -7.21
N SER A 317 26.93 39.54 -6.99
CA SER A 317 26.66 40.89 -7.50
C SER A 317 27.26 42.02 -6.68
N LYS A 318 28.12 41.74 -5.68
CA LYS A 318 28.82 42.80 -4.95
C LYS A 318 29.87 43.48 -5.85
N ASP A 319 29.96 44.81 -5.73
CA ASP A 319 30.94 45.59 -6.48
C ASP A 319 32.38 45.15 -6.16
N PRO A 320 33.24 45.05 -7.19
CA PRO A 320 34.63 44.62 -7.03
C PRO A 320 35.48 45.61 -6.22
N GLU A 321 35.03 46.86 -6.09
CA GLU A 321 35.71 47.91 -5.31
C GLU A 321 35.58 47.71 -3.80
N ILE A 322 34.62 46.91 -3.33
CA ILE A 322 34.45 46.61 -1.90
C ILE A 322 35.43 45.49 -1.53
N PRO A 323 36.43 45.73 -0.66
CA PRO A 323 37.39 44.70 -0.30
C PRO A 323 36.69 43.56 0.46
N VAL A 324 37.10 42.33 0.17
CA VAL A 324 36.59 41.14 0.87
C VAL A 324 37.11 41.16 2.32
N PRO A 325 36.24 40.96 3.33
CA PRO A 325 36.67 40.82 4.72
C PRO A 325 37.74 39.73 4.91
N ASN A 326 38.75 40.03 5.73
CA ASN A 326 39.88 39.13 6.00
C ASN A 326 39.44 37.74 6.53
N CYS A 327 38.33 37.65 7.25
CA CYS A 327 37.76 36.36 7.68
C CYS A 327 37.37 35.47 6.50
N LEU A 328 36.71 36.02 5.48
CA LEU A 328 36.28 35.26 4.29
C LEU A 328 37.49 34.85 3.44
N ILE A 329 38.51 35.69 3.38
CA ILE A 329 39.80 35.35 2.74
C ILE A 329 40.49 34.20 3.47
N GLY A 330 40.49 34.22 4.81
CA GLY A 330 41.01 33.14 5.63
C GLY A 330 40.28 31.82 5.38
N ILE A 331 38.94 31.86 5.32
CA ILE A 331 38.10 30.70 4.98
C ILE A 331 38.44 30.18 3.58
N TYR A 332 38.54 31.07 2.57
CA TYR A 332 38.88 30.70 1.20
C TYR A 332 40.24 30.02 1.10
N ARG A 333 41.26 30.56 1.78
CA ARG A 333 42.60 29.97 1.84
C ARG A 333 42.59 28.62 2.56
N PHE A 334 41.84 28.48 3.65
CA PHE A 334 41.71 27.21 4.37
C PHE A 334 41.05 26.14 3.49
N TRP A 335 39.96 26.50 2.82
CA TRP A 335 39.20 25.59 1.96
C TRP A 335 40.02 25.12 0.76
N THR A 336 40.70 26.03 0.09
CA THR A 336 41.61 25.69 -1.03
C THR A 336 42.80 24.84 -0.56
N CYS A 337 43.38 25.11 0.62
CA CYS A 337 44.46 24.28 1.16
C CYS A 337 44.00 22.86 1.55
N ALA A 338 42.79 22.72 2.12
CA ALA A 338 42.20 21.43 2.47
C ALA A 338 41.83 20.59 1.24
N VAL A 339 41.32 21.21 0.17
CA VAL A 339 40.96 20.54 -1.09
C VAL A 339 42.20 20.18 -1.92
N CYS A 340 43.20 21.07 -2.02
CA CYS A 340 44.46 20.82 -2.75
C CYS A 340 45.32 19.73 -2.11
N ARG A 341 45.22 19.52 -0.78
CA ARG A 341 45.97 18.46 -0.08
C ARG A 341 45.36 17.06 -0.28
N LYS A 342 44.08 16.95 -0.70
CA LYS A 342 43.36 15.65 -0.82
C LYS A 342 42.97 15.22 -2.25
N ARG A 343 43.04 16.06 -3.29
CA ARG A 343 42.77 15.63 -4.69
C ARG A 343 43.79 16.20 -5.68
N LYS A 344 44.61 15.32 -6.28
CA LYS A 344 45.44 15.58 -7.46
C LYS A 344 44.63 15.62 -8.78
N ILE A 345 43.31 15.83 -8.70
CA ILE A 345 42.38 15.84 -9.83
C ILE A 345 41.50 17.09 -9.72
N GLU A 346 41.97 18.17 -10.31
CA GLU A 346 41.16 19.36 -10.60
C GLU A 346 40.27 19.09 -11.83
N PRO A 347 39.03 19.61 -11.89
CA PRO A 347 38.19 19.52 -13.08
C PRO A 347 38.90 20.12 -14.30
N LEU A 348 38.79 19.45 -15.46
CA LEU A 348 39.58 19.76 -16.66
C LEU A 348 39.36 21.21 -17.17
N TRP A 349 38.17 21.78 -16.94
CA TRP A 349 37.85 23.17 -17.26
C TRP A 349 38.50 24.16 -16.29
N MET A 350 38.57 23.84 -15.00
CA MET A 350 39.27 24.64 -13.99
C MET A 350 40.78 24.62 -14.26
N ARG A 351 41.36 23.47 -14.62
CA ARG A 351 42.75 23.37 -15.10
C ARG A 351 43.01 24.23 -16.32
N LYS A 352 42.09 24.22 -17.29
CA LYS A 352 42.21 25.07 -18.49
C LYS A 352 42.14 26.55 -18.13
N LEU A 353 41.25 26.94 -17.22
CA LEU A 353 41.13 28.31 -16.72
C LEU A 353 42.40 28.72 -15.97
N PHE A 354 42.78 28.00 -14.90
CA PHE A 354 43.98 28.28 -14.09
C PHE A 354 45.29 28.21 -14.88
N ARG A 355 45.42 27.30 -15.86
CA ARG A 355 46.60 27.22 -16.72
C ARG A 355 46.62 28.32 -17.78
N LYS A 356 45.45 28.81 -18.24
CA LYS A 356 45.35 30.04 -19.06
C LYS A 356 45.74 31.26 -18.24
N THR A 357 45.20 31.40 -17.03
CA THR A 357 45.51 32.50 -16.11
C THR A 357 46.99 32.48 -15.75
N SER A 358 47.54 31.37 -15.28
CA SER A 358 48.96 31.22 -14.92
C SER A 358 49.93 31.47 -16.09
N LYS A 359 49.61 31.02 -17.31
CA LYS A 359 50.43 31.32 -18.50
C LYS A 359 50.32 32.78 -18.94
N ALA A 360 49.12 33.36 -18.91
CA ALA A 360 48.91 34.77 -19.24
C ALA A 360 49.65 35.66 -18.24
N THR A 361 49.48 35.41 -16.94
CA THR A 361 50.17 36.12 -15.87
C THR A 361 51.69 36.00 -16.02
N ARG A 362 52.25 34.79 -16.22
CA ARG A 362 53.71 34.63 -16.47
C ARG A 362 54.20 35.36 -17.71
N LEU A 363 53.45 35.34 -18.82
CA LEU A 363 53.83 36.07 -20.03
C LEU A 363 53.82 37.59 -19.81
N GLN A 364 52.85 38.06 -19.02
CA GLN A 364 52.68 39.46 -18.68
C GLN A 364 53.78 39.90 -17.71
N THR A 365 54.07 39.15 -16.64
CA THR A 365 55.18 39.44 -15.72
C THR A 365 56.54 39.46 -16.43
N VAL A 366 56.79 38.54 -17.38
CA VAL A 366 58.03 38.53 -18.17
C VAL A 366 58.12 39.74 -19.11
N LYS A 367 57.01 40.14 -19.76
CA LYS A 367 56.95 41.37 -20.56
C LYS A 367 57.19 42.62 -19.72
N THR A 368 56.54 42.73 -18.56
CA THR A 368 56.68 43.84 -17.61
C THR A 368 58.11 43.96 -17.08
N ILE A 369 58.80 42.84 -16.80
CA ILE A 369 60.22 42.84 -16.39
C ILE A 369 61.14 43.25 -17.55
N SER A 370 60.80 42.90 -18.80
CA SER A 370 61.62 43.23 -19.98
C SER A 370 61.52 44.70 -20.42
N GLU A 371 60.46 45.41 -20.03
CA GLU A 371 60.18 46.80 -20.43
C GLU A 371 60.48 47.83 -19.33
N ALA A 372 60.79 47.40 -18.10
CA ALA A 372 60.98 48.29 -16.96
C ALA A 372 62.33 49.01 -16.95
N LYS A 373 62.31 50.34 -16.79
CA LYS A 373 63.51 51.20 -16.81
C LYS A 373 64.22 51.35 -15.45
N ASN A 374 63.57 51.03 -14.32
CA ASN A 374 64.15 51.14 -12.97
C ASN A 374 63.40 50.26 -11.94
N GLU A 375 64.06 49.95 -10.82
CA GLU A 375 63.55 49.06 -9.75
C GLU A 375 62.22 49.53 -9.12
N ASN A 376 62.02 50.84 -9.01
CA ASN A 376 60.77 51.41 -8.48
C ASN A 376 59.59 51.25 -9.43
N ASP A 377 59.84 51.18 -10.74
CA ASP A 377 58.83 50.96 -11.78
C ASP A 377 58.39 49.50 -11.79
N ILE A 378 59.34 48.58 -11.57
CA ILE A 378 59.07 47.15 -11.34
C ILE A 378 58.19 46.96 -10.11
N LYS A 379 58.51 47.59 -8.97
CA LYS A 379 57.70 47.47 -7.74
C LYS A 379 56.28 47.99 -7.92
N ARG A 380 56.10 49.08 -8.66
CA ARG A 380 54.77 49.67 -8.94
C ARG A 380 53.95 48.78 -9.88
N GLN A 381 54.50 48.37 -11.02
CA GLN A 381 53.78 47.51 -11.97
C GLN A 381 53.56 46.09 -11.42
N LEU A 382 54.46 45.59 -10.57
CA LEU A 382 54.25 44.34 -9.84
C LEU A 382 53.14 44.49 -8.79
N SER A 383 53.00 45.65 -8.14
CA SER A 383 51.86 45.92 -7.25
C SER A 383 50.52 45.97 -7.99
N GLU A 384 50.49 46.54 -9.20
CA GLU A 384 49.31 46.52 -10.08
C GLU A 384 48.97 45.09 -10.56
N LEU A 385 49.97 44.24 -10.82
CA LEU A 385 49.80 42.82 -11.15
C LEU A 385 49.36 41.96 -9.93
N ILE A 386 49.82 42.30 -8.73
CA ILE A 386 49.40 41.65 -7.47
C ILE A 386 47.95 42.03 -7.14
N ASP A 387 47.51 43.24 -7.51
CA ASP A 387 46.10 43.65 -7.39
C ASP A 387 45.18 42.83 -8.31
N GLU A 388 45.64 42.38 -9.49
CA GLU A 388 44.88 41.42 -10.32
C GLU A 388 44.77 40.01 -9.68
N GLU A 389 45.69 39.65 -8.77
CA GLU A 389 45.63 38.38 -8.03
C GLU A 389 44.68 38.44 -6.82
N GLN A 390 44.05 39.59 -6.55
CA GLN A 390 43.10 39.72 -5.43
C GLN A 390 41.92 38.75 -5.54
N ILE A 391 41.51 38.25 -4.37
CA ILE A 391 40.37 37.34 -4.22
C ILE A 391 39.10 38.16 -4.44
N THR A 392 38.48 38.00 -5.60
CA THR A 392 37.24 38.69 -5.98
C THR A 392 36.01 38.03 -5.35
N TRP A 393 34.95 38.80 -5.12
CA TRP A 393 33.65 38.29 -4.65
C TRP A 393 33.10 37.15 -5.52
N LYS A 394 33.37 37.19 -6.84
CA LYS A 394 33.05 36.09 -7.77
C LYS A 394 33.72 34.76 -7.37
N LYS A 395 35.01 34.76 -7.02
CA LYS A 395 35.75 33.55 -6.59
C LYS A 395 35.16 32.97 -5.29
N ILE A 396 34.71 33.85 -4.39
CA ILE A 396 34.07 33.45 -3.13
C ILE A 396 32.69 32.84 -3.40
N SER A 397 31.91 33.43 -4.31
CA SER A 397 30.62 32.89 -4.73
C SER A 397 30.73 31.47 -5.30
N TYR A 398 31.72 31.20 -6.16
CA TYR A 398 31.99 29.85 -6.67
C TYR A 398 32.45 28.87 -5.58
N MET A 399 33.20 29.34 -4.58
CA MET A 399 33.55 28.52 -3.42
C MET A 399 32.30 28.15 -2.60
N VAL A 400 31.40 29.11 -2.37
CA VAL A 400 30.13 28.89 -1.68
C VAL A 400 29.27 27.88 -2.45
N ASP A 401 29.19 27.99 -3.78
CA ASP A 401 28.47 26.99 -4.60
C ASP A 401 29.06 25.59 -4.47
N GLY A 402 30.40 25.46 -4.53
CA GLY A 402 31.06 24.16 -4.34
C GLY A 402 30.83 23.57 -2.94
N GLY A 403 30.85 24.41 -1.91
CA GLY A 403 30.58 24.00 -0.53
C GLY A 403 29.13 23.60 -0.31
N ALA A 404 28.19 24.40 -0.85
CA ALA A 404 26.76 24.11 -0.80
C ALA A 404 26.42 22.83 -1.56
N LEU A 405 26.99 22.63 -2.76
CA LEU A 405 26.81 21.38 -3.52
C LEU A 405 27.26 20.16 -2.73
N TRP A 406 28.39 20.23 -2.03
CA TRP A 406 28.86 19.12 -1.20
C TRP A 406 27.97 18.89 0.03
N LEU A 407 27.59 19.97 0.72
CA LEU A 407 26.74 19.90 1.91
C LEU A 407 25.33 19.36 1.59
N PHE A 408 24.65 19.94 0.60
CA PHE A 408 23.33 19.50 0.18
C PHE A 408 23.38 18.16 -0.57
N GLY A 409 24.44 17.89 -1.32
CA GLY A 409 24.68 16.58 -1.92
C GLY A 409 24.83 15.47 -0.89
N LEU A 410 25.56 15.73 0.20
CA LEU A 410 25.66 14.80 1.33
C LEU A 410 24.31 14.66 2.05
N ALA A 411 23.60 15.76 2.30
CA ALA A 411 22.31 15.73 2.97
C ALA A 411 21.26 14.93 2.18
N THR A 412 21.17 15.15 0.86
CA THR A 412 20.27 14.41 -0.03
C THR A 412 20.66 12.93 -0.15
N PHE A 413 21.96 12.62 -0.25
CA PHE A 413 22.45 11.23 -0.25
C PHE A 413 22.13 10.52 1.07
N CYS A 414 22.39 11.15 2.21
CA CYS A 414 22.06 10.60 3.53
C CYS A 414 20.55 10.39 3.70
N SER A 415 19.73 11.38 3.30
CA SER A 415 18.27 11.26 3.31
C SER A 415 17.78 10.07 2.48
N PHE A 416 18.34 9.89 1.27
CA PHE A 416 17.99 8.76 0.42
C PHE A 416 18.50 7.41 0.97
N ALA A 417 19.72 7.37 1.51
CA ALA A 417 20.27 6.16 2.10
C ALA A 417 19.47 5.71 3.33
N VAL A 418 19.04 6.65 4.18
CA VAL A 418 18.15 6.36 5.31
C VAL A 418 16.80 5.86 4.83
N PHE A 419 16.20 6.51 3.84
CA PHE A 419 14.94 6.06 3.25
C PHE A 419 15.04 4.62 2.73
N LEU A 420 16.06 4.30 1.92
CA LEU A 420 16.28 2.94 1.43
C LEU A 420 16.57 1.95 2.56
N ALA A 421 17.37 2.31 3.55
CA ALA A 421 17.70 1.43 4.66
C ALA A 421 16.46 1.07 5.48
N ILE A 422 15.57 2.02 5.76
CA ILE A 422 14.33 1.75 6.49
C ILE A 422 13.41 0.87 5.66
N VAL A 423 13.25 1.19 4.37
CA VAL A 423 12.36 0.46 3.46
C VAL A 423 12.84 -0.98 3.22
N THR A 424 14.14 -1.20 3.06
CA THR A 424 14.72 -2.54 2.80
C THR A 424 14.93 -3.38 4.05
N SER A 425 15.07 -2.77 5.24
CA SER A 425 15.20 -3.52 6.50
C SER A 425 13.88 -4.01 7.06
N ARG A 426 12.76 -3.38 6.66
CA ARG A 426 11.42 -3.68 7.17
C ARG A 426 10.46 -4.32 6.15
N GLY A 427 10.80 -4.32 4.86
CA GLY A 427 10.03 -4.97 3.78
C GLY A 427 10.60 -6.33 3.40
#